data_AF-A0AAV7KUQ6-F1
#
_entry.id   AF-A0AAV7KUQ6-F1
#
_cell.length_a   1.000
_cell.length_b   1.000
_cell.length_c   1.000
_cell.angle_alpha   90.00
_cell.angle_beta   90.00
_cell.angle_gamma   90.00
#
_symmetry.space_group_name_H-M   'P 1'
#
loop_
_entity.id
_entity.type
_entity.pdbx_description
1 polymer ?
#
loop_
_entity_poly.entity_id
_entity_poly.type
_entity_poly.pdbx_seq_one_letter_code
_entity_poly.pdbx_strand_id
1 'polypeptide(L)'
;MEDCQWSPCAFLIPYILFLIIAGMPLFYMELALGQFNREGAATVWKICPVFKGVGYAVILIALYVGFYYNVIIAWSLYYLFSSFTTKLPWTSCGNKWNSPNCTDPKLLNGSLLSNGTKYSKYKITPAAEFYE
;
A
#
# COMPACT_ATOMS: atom_id res chain seq x y z
N MET A 1 24.30 -12.68 13.32
CA MET A 1 24.27 -11.61 14.34
C MET A 1 23.71 -10.31 13.75
N GLU A 2 22.72 -10.37 12.84
CA GLU A 2 22.15 -9.16 12.19
C GLU A 2 20.63 -9.23 11.96
N ASP A 3 19.88 -10.13 12.61
CA ASP A 3 18.45 -10.36 12.30
C ASP A 3 17.45 -9.85 13.36
N CYS A 4 17.83 -8.87 14.19
CA CYS A 4 16.92 -8.27 15.19
C CYS A 4 17.06 -6.74 15.27
N GLN A 5 16.92 -6.02 14.15
CA GLN A 5 16.98 -4.55 14.17
C GLN A 5 15.61 -3.86 14.29
N TRP A 6 14.48 -4.55 14.06
CA TRP A 6 13.15 -3.93 14.18
C TRP A 6 12.13 -4.86 14.85
N SER A 7 12.24 -5.00 16.16
CA SER A 7 11.06 -5.37 16.94
C SER A 7 9.98 -4.30 16.69
N PRO A 8 8.70 -4.65 16.40
CA PRO A 8 7.66 -3.67 16.05
C PRO A 8 7.55 -2.52 17.06
N CYS A 9 7.81 -2.82 18.33
CA CYS A 9 7.80 -1.85 19.43
C CYS A 9 9.05 -0.94 19.44
N ALA A 10 10.19 -1.41 18.93
CA ALA A 10 11.44 -0.65 18.88
C ALA A 10 11.45 0.40 17.76
N PHE A 11 10.70 0.18 16.67
CA PHE A 11 10.51 1.18 15.62
C PHE A 11 9.55 2.31 16.03
N LEU A 12 8.58 2.01 16.91
CA LEU A 12 7.56 2.98 17.31
C LEU A 12 8.15 4.16 18.12
N ILE A 13 9.18 3.91 18.93
CA ILE A 13 9.84 4.93 19.76
C ILE A 13 10.46 6.06 18.89
N PRO A 14 11.39 5.78 17.95
CA PRO A 14 11.91 6.82 17.07
C PRO A 14 10.82 7.42 16.17
N TYR A 15 9.86 6.63 15.68
CA TYR A 15 8.76 7.13 14.87
C TYR A 15 7.96 8.24 15.57
N ILE A 16 7.51 8.00 16.81
CA ILE A 16 6.75 9.00 17.58
C ILE A 16 7.62 10.22 17.92
N LEU A 17 8.89 10.02 18.25
CA LEU A 17 9.82 11.12 18.50
C LEU A 17 9.97 12.06 17.29
N PHE A 18 10.24 11.51 16.10
CA PHE A 18 10.34 12.30 14.86
C PHE A 18 9.00 12.89 14.43
N LEU A 19 7.89 12.19 14.65
CA LEU A 19 6.55 12.71 14.37
C LEU A 19 6.26 13.95 15.23
N ILE A 20 6.60 13.94 16.52
CA ILE A 20 6.32 15.07 17.41
C ILE A 20 7.29 16.23 17.16
N ILE A 21 8.59 15.96 16.95
CA ILE A 21 9.62 16.99 16.83
C ILE A 21 9.65 17.63 15.43
N ALA A 22 9.41 16.85 14.37
CA ALA A 22 9.53 17.33 12.99
C ALA A 22 8.20 17.27 12.23
N GLY A 23 7.47 16.15 12.33
CA GLY A 23 6.22 15.96 11.60
C GLY A 23 5.14 16.99 11.97
N MET A 24 4.78 17.08 13.25
CA MET A 24 3.74 17.99 13.72
C MET A 24 4.06 19.46 13.47
N PRO A 25 5.29 19.98 13.75
CA PRO A 25 5.61 21.37 13.45
C PRO A 25 5.56 21.70 11.96
N LEU A 26 6.04 20.82 11.09
CA LEU A 26 5.98 21.02 9.63
C LEU A 26 4.53 21.03 9.13
N PHE A 27 3.71 20.08 9.59
CA PHE A 27 2.30 20.02 9.23
C PHE A 27 1.54 21.25 9.74
N TYR A 28 1.80 21.68 10.98
CA TYR A 28 1.20 22.89 11.54
C TYR A 28 1.60 24.15 10.77
N MET A 29 2.89 24.28 10.41
CA MET A 29 3.38 25.40 9.61
C MET A 29 2.69 25.46 8.26
N GLU A 30 2.53 24.33 7.56
CA GLU A 30 1.84 24.27 6.28
C GLU A 30 0.37 24.67 6.38
N LEU A 31 -0.34 24.14 7.39
CA LEU A 31 -1.74 24.52 7.65
C LEU A 31 -1.88 26.00 7.99
N ALA A 32 -1.03 26.53 8.88
CA ALA A 32 -1.05 27.93 9.27
C ALA A 32 -0.78 28.85 8.06
N LEU A 33 0.19 28.51 7.21
CA LEU A 33 0.50 29.25 5.99
C LEU A 33 -0.65 29.21 4.99
N GLY A 34 -1.29 28.05 4.80
CA GLY A 34 -2.45 27.91 3.92
C GLY A 34 -3.66 28.71 4.41
N GLN A 35 -3.96 28.64 5.70
CA GLN A 35 -5.09 29.36 6.30
C GLN A 35 -4.87 30.88 6.38
N PHE A 36 -3.67 31.34 6.73
CA PHE A 36 -3.36 32.78 6.85
C PHE A 36 -3.37 33.48 5.49
N ASN A 37 -2.75 32.87 4.48
CA ASN A 37 -2.66 33.48 3.15
C ASN A 37 -3.92 33.26 2.30
N ARG A 38 -4.73 32.23 2.60
CA ARG A 38 -5.96 31.86 1.85
C ARG A 38 -5.69 31.65 0.35
N GLU A 39 -4.49 31.18 0.05
CA GLU A 39 -3.89 31.09 -1.27
C GLU A 39 -3.42 29.65 -1.51
N GLY A 40 -3.28 29.25 -2.77
CA GLY A 40 -2.84 27.90 -3.13
C GLY A 40 -1.34 27.67 -2.88
N ALA A 41 -0.90 26.42 -2.96
CA ALA A 41 0.49 26.02 -2.69
C ALA A 41 1.53 26.77 -3.55
N ALA A 42 1.20 27.19 -4.78
CA ALA A 42 2.09 27.99 -5.62
C ALA A 42 2.12 29.48 -5.24
N THR A 43 1.02 30.04 -4.75
CA THR A 43 0.87 31.48 -4.49
C THR A 43 1.21 31.87 -3.06
N VAL A 44 1.17 30.93 -2.10
CA VAL A 44 1.61 31.12 -0.70
C VAL A 44 3.08 31.56 -0.58
N TRP A 45 3.96 31.06 -1.45
CA TRP A 45 5.39 31.38 -1.39
C TRP A 45 5.76 32.77 -1.92
N LYS A 46 4.78 33.65 -2.20
CA LYS A 46 5.03 35.07 -2.46
C LYS A 46 5.71 35.78 -1.26
N ILE A 47 5.56 35.24 -0.04
CA ILE A 47 6.24 35.72 1.18
C ILE A 47 7.77 35.59 1.08
N CYS A 48 8.27 34.52 0.45
CA CYS A 48 9.71 34.31 0.25
C CYS A 48 9.98 33.77 -1.16
N PRO A 49 10.43 34.62 -2.11
CA PRO A 49 10.55 34.24 -3.52
C PRO A 49 11.59 33.15 -3.78
N VAL A 50 12.56 32.95 -2.86
CA VAL A 50 13.55 31.86 -2.94
C VAL A 50 12.88 30.48 -2.88
N PHE A 51 11.78 30.34 -2.12
CA PHE A 51 11.05 29.08 -1.97
C PHE A 51 9.88 28.92 -2.94
N LYS A 52 9.72 29.83 -3.92
CA LYS A 52 8.65 29.74 -4.91
C LYS A 52 8.64 28.41 -5.69
N GLY A 53 9.83 27.83 -5.92
CA GLY A 53 9.98 26.52 -6.56
C GLY A 53 9.36 25.37 -5.76
N VAL A 54 9.32 25.46 -4.42
CA VAL A 54 8.74 24.43 -3.54
C VAL A 54 7.25 24.26 -3.81
N GLY A 55 6.52 25.38 -3.96
CA GLY A 55 5.09 25.34 -4.27
C GLY A 55 4.77 24.62 -5.59
N TYR A 56 5.54 24.86 -6.64
CA TYR A 56 5.37 24.16 -7.92
C TYR A 56 5.77 22.68 -7.82
N ALA A 57 6.84 22.36 -7.08
CA ALA A 57 7.23 20.98 -6.85
C ALA A 57 6.13 20.17 -6.15
N VAL A 58 5.49 20.73 -5.11
CA VAL A 58 4.38 20.09 -4.39
C VAL A 58 3.20 19.81 -5.34
N ILE A 59 2.85 20.74 -6.22
CA ILE A 59 1.78 20.56 -7.20
C ILE A 59 2.12 19.44 -8.20
N LEU A 60 3.35 19.40 -8.71
CA LEU A 60 3.80 18.34 -9.63
C LEU A 60 3.80 16.97 -8.96
N ILE A 61 4.28 16.89 -7.71
CA ILE A 61 4.26 15.66 -6.91
C ILE A 61 2.81 15.21 -6.70
N ALA A 62 1.90 16.10 -6.31
CA ALA A 62 0.48 15.76 -6.13
C ALA A 62 -0.17 15.23 -7.41
N LEU A 63 0.18 15.80 -8.57
CA LEU A 63 -0.29 15.33 -9.87
C LEU A 63 0.25 13.92 -10.20
N TYR A 64 1.54 13.67 -9.98
CA TYR A 64 2.13 12.35 -10.17
C TYR A 64 1.53 11.30 -9.23
N VAL A 65 1.36 11.66 -7.96
CA VAL A 65 0.71 10.82 -6.95
C VAL A 65 -0.72 10.48 -7.36
N GLY A 66 -1.47 11.47 -7.85
CA GLY A 66 -2.83 11.30 -8.35
C GLY A 66 -2.95 10.21 -9.41
N PHE A 67 -2.01 10.12 -10.36
CA PHE A 67 -2.10 9.11 -11.42
C PHE A 67 -2.05 7.67 -10.90
N TYR A 68 -1.08 7.34 -10.03
CA TYR A 68 -0.96 5.97 -9.54
C TYR A 68 -1.95 5.66 -8.40
N TYR A 69 -2.29 6.63 -7.55
CA TYR A 69 -3.24 6.39 -6.45
C TYR A 69 -4.64 6.07 -6.93
N ASN A 70 -5.10 6.70 -8.03
CA ASN A 70 -6.40 6.40 -8.61
C ASN A 70 -6.49 4.93 -9.08
N VAL A 71 -5.38 4.36 -9.58
CA VAL A 71 -5.32 2.92 -9.94
C VAL A 71 -5.50 2.05 -8.69
N ILE A 72 -4.81 2.36 -7.59
CA ILE A 72 -4.94 1.63 -6.32
C ILE A 72 -6.39 1.66 -5.80
N ILE A 73 -7.05 2.83 -5.88
CA ILE A 73 -8.46 2.99 -5.49
C ILE A 73 -9.37 2.15 -6.40
N ALA A 74 -9.13 2.17 -7.72
CA ALA A 74 -9.90 1.36 -8.67
C ALA A 74 -9.79 -0.14 -8.37
N TRP A 75 -8.58 -0.64 -8.10
CA TRP A 75 -8.36 -2.04 -7.72
C TRP A 75 -9.04 -2.38 -6.39
N SER A 76 -8.97 -1.48 -5.40
CA SER A 76 -9.62 -1.64 -4.10
C SER A 76 -11.16 -1.72 -4.24
N LEU A 77 -11.75 -0.85 -5.06
CA LEU A 77 -13.19 -0.87 -5.36
C LEU A 77 -13.59 -2.14 -6.13
N TYR A 78 -12.78 -2.56 -7.11
CA TYR A 78 -12.99 -3.80 -7.84
C TYR A 78 -13.06 -5.01 -6.88
N TYR A 79 -12.10 -5.14 -5.96
CA TYR A 79 -12.11 -6.22 -4.96
C TYR A 79 -13.24 -6.09 -3.94
N LEU A 80 -13.61 -4.86 -3.56
CA LEU A 80 -14.76 -4.60 -2.69
C LEU A 80 -16.05 -5.12 -3.33
N PHE A 81 -16.34 -4.74 -4.57
CA PHE A 81 -17.55 -5.20 -5.27
C PHE A 81 -17.48 -6.70 -5.58
N SER A 82 -16.30 -7.23 -5.92
CA SER A 82 -16.09 -8.67 -6.10
C SER A 82 -16.25 -9.47 -4.81
N SER A 83 -16.29 -8.82 -3.64
CA SER A 83 -16.53 -9.47 -2.35
C SER A 83 -18.04 -9.57 -2.01
N PHE A 84 -18.93 -8.91 -2.75
CA PHE A 84 -20.38 -9.01 -2.58
C PHE A 84 -20.97 -10.29 -3.21
N THR A 85 -20.25 -11.40 -3.06
CA THR A 85 -20.66 -12.74 -3.49
C THR A 85 -20.51 -13.71 -2.33
N THR A 86 -21.30 -14.77 -2.30
CA THR A 86 -21.26 -15.80 -1.24
C THR A 86 -19.99 -16.65 -1.31
N LYS A 87 -19.45 -16.87 -2.51
CA LYS A 87 -18.19 -17.59 -2.74
C LYS A 87 -17.19 -16.67 -3.41
N LEU A 88 -16.14 -16.30 -2.68
CA LEU A 88 -15.12 -15.36 -3.16
C LEU A 88 -14.30 -16.01 -4.30
N PRO A 89 -14.04 -15.28 -5.39
CA PRO A 89 -13.47 -15.87 -6.61
C PRO A 89 -12.02 -16.36 -6.42
N TRP A 90 -11.25 -15.74 -5.53
CA TRP A 90 -9.86 -16.11 -5.20
C TRP A 90 -9.73 -17.26 -4.19
N THR A 91 -10.82 -17.98 -3.87
CA THR A 91 -10.79 -19.04 -2.85
C THR A 91 -10.64 -20.45 -3.39
N SER A 92 -10.85 -20.68 -4.68
CA SER A 92 -10.85 -22.02 -5.28
C SER A 92 -10.11 -22.07 -6.60
N CYS A 93 -9.51 -23.22 -6.90
CA CYS A 93 -8.97 -23.50 -8.23
C CYS A 93 -10.09 -23.94 -9.20
N GLY A 94 -10.16 -23.36 -10.41
CA GLY A 94 -11.19 -23.68 -11.41
C GLY A 94 -11.78 -22.48 -12.14
N ASN A 95 -11.21 -21.29 -11.95
CA ASN A 95 -11.62 -20.08 -12.65
C ASN A 95 -10.90 -19.92 -13.99
N LYS A 96 -11.43 -19.03 -14.86
CA LYS A 96 -10.85 -18.76 -16.18
C LYS A 96 -9.42 -18.19 -16.15
N TRP A 97 -9.05 -17.53 -15.06
CA TRP A 97 -7.73 -16.92 -14.87
C TRP A 97 -6.71 -17.86 -14.23
N ASN A 98 -7.12 -19.06 -13.80
CA ASN A 98 -6.22 -19.97 -13.10
C ASN A 98 -5.37 -20.80 -14.07
N SER A 99 -4.11 -21.04 -13.70
CA SER A 99 -3.21 -21.94 -14.40
C SER A 99 -3.53 -23.41 -14.08
N PRO A 100 -3.16 -24.38 -14.93
CA PRO A 100 -3.19 -25.80 -14.58
C PRO A 100 -2.37 -26.16 -13.32
N ASN A 101 -1.47 -25.28 -12.89
CA ASN A 101 -0.63 -25.46 -11.68
C ASN A 101 -1.25 -24.87 -10.40
N CYS A 102 -2.48 -24.33 -10.44
CA CYS A 102 -3.19 -23.80 -9.27
C CYS A 102 -3.41 -24.90 -8.23
N THR A 103 -3.00 -24.65 -6.98
CA THR A 103 -3.21 -25.58 -5.87
C THR A 103 -4.19 -25.01 -4.85
N ASP A 104 -5.32 -25.70 -4.64
CA ASP A 104 -6.31 -25.29 -3.64
C ASP A 104 -5.88 -25.78 -2.24
N PRO A 105 -5.58 -24.87 -1.29
CA PRO A 105 -5.14 -25.24 0.04
C PRO A 105 -6.19 -26.04 0.82
N LYS A 106 -7.49 -25.94 0.47
CA LYS A 106 -8.57 -26.69 1.12
C LYS A 106 -8.64 -28.16 0.67
N LEU A 107 -8.08 -28.48 -0.50
CA LEU A 107 -8.09 -29.82 -1.08
C LEU A 107 -6.81 -30.61 -0.78
N LEU A 108 -5.83 -29.99 -0.11
CA LEU A 108 -4.62 -30.66 0.36
C LEU A 108 -4.94 -31.55 1.58
N ASN A 109 -5.17 -32.84 1.34
CA ASN A 109 -5.25 -33.84 2.40
C ASN A 109 -3.89 -33.96 3.11
N GLY A 110 -3.89 -33.92 4.45
CA GLY A 110 -2.69 -34.00 5.30
C GLY A 110 -1.86 -35.28 5.10
N SER A 111 -2.40 -36.31 4.46
CA SER A 111 -1.69 -37.55 4.09
C SER A 111 -0.73 -37.39 2.90
N LEU A 112 -0.90 -36.38 2.03
CA LEU A 112 0.04 -36.06 0.93
C LEU A 112 1.28 -35.28 1.40
N LEU A 113 1.25 -34.72 2.61
CA LEU A 113 2.41 -34.08 3.26
C LEU A 113 3.31 -35.09 3.98
N SER A 114 2.86 -36.33 4.19
CA SER A 114 3.58 -37.36 4.95
C SER A 114 4.62 -38.10 4.10
N ASN A 115 4.40 -38.20 2.79
CA ASN A 115 5.36 -38.78 1.87
C ASN A 115 5.94 -37.63 1.05
N GLY A 116 7.18 -37.23 1.33
CA GLY A 116 7.88 -36.03 0.85
C GLY A 116 7.84 -35.81 -0.66
N THR A 117 6.66 -35.44 -1.16
CA THR A 117 6.43 -35.09 -2.54
C THR A 117 6.80 -33.62 -2.72
N LYS A 118 7.53 -33.33 -3.79
CA LYS A 118 8.01 -32.02 -4.20
C LYS A 118 6.91 -30.95 -4.39
N TYR A 119 5.63 -31.26 -4.12
CA TYR A 119 4.47 -30.39 -4.34
C TYR A 119 4.37 -29.23 -3.35
N SER A 120 5.01 -29.28 -2.18
CA SER A 120 5.01 -28.13 -1.25
C SER A 120 5.81 -26.93 -1.80
N LYS A 121 6.61 -27.13 -2.85
CA LYS A 121 7.57 -26.14 -3.37
C LYS A 121 7.06 -25.31 -4.57
N TYR A 122 5.94 -25.67 -5.18
CA TYR A 122 5.30 -24.89 -6.26
C TYR A 122 3.86 -24.57 -5.87
N LYS A 123 3.73 -23.54 -5.04
CA LYS A 123 2.56 -23.27 -4.20
C LYS A 123 1.81 -22.02 -4.68
N ILE A 124 1.48 -21.97 -5.97
CA ILE A 124 0.72 -20.84 -6.50
C ILE A 124 -0.75 -21.03 -6.07
N THR A 125 -1.19 -20.14 -5.19
CA THR A 125 -2.54 -20.17 -4.62
C THR A 125 -3.53 -19.51 -5.59
N PRO A 126 -4.83 -19.88 -5.54
CA PRO A 126 -5.85 -19.21 -6.36
C PRO A 126 -5.95 -17.70 -6.09
N ALA A 127 -5.50 -17.24 -4.91
CA ALA A 127 -5.39 -15.84 -4.58
C ALA A 127 -4.18 -15.19 -5.25
N ALA A 128 -3.01 -15.85 -5.24
CA ALA A 128 -1.82 -15.33 -5.92
C ALA A 128 -2.08 -15.11 -7.42
N GLU A 129 -2.69 -16.07 -8.12
CA GLU A 129 -3.01 -15.94 -9.56
C GLU A 129 -4.08 -14.89 -9.86
N PHE A 130 -4.91 -14.52 -8.87
CA PHE A 130 -5.93 -13.50 -9.03
C PHE A 130 -5.39 -12.09 -8.79
N TYR A 131 -4.30 -11.96 -8.04
CA TYR A 131 -3.68 -10.68 -7.69
C TYR A 131 -2.41 -10.36 -8.47
N GLU A 132 -1.88 -11.31 -9.25
CA GLU A 132 -0.85 -11.12 -10.27
C GLU A 132 -1.37 -10.29 -11.46
#